data_AF-A8V3K6-F1
#
_entry.id   AF-A8V3K6-F1
#
_cell.length_a   1.000
_cell.length_b   1.000
_cell.length_c   1.000
_cell.angle_alpha   90.00
_cell.angle_beta   90.00
_cell.angle_gamma   90.00
#
_symmetry.space_group_name_H-M   'P 1'
#
loop_
_entity.id
_entity.type
_entity.pdbx_description
1 polymer ?
#
loop_
_entity_poly.entity_id
_entity_poly.type
_entity_poly.pdbx_seq_one_letter_code
_entity_poly.pdbx_strand_id
1 'polypeptide(L)'
;MNKEFLKIAEEILENIDNYTGRKKEFYVRTGISRAYYGLIWYLRDRLSKQGYNFKKKNLHSHIPKVLINMGRLEEAKKFEELKTIRNDADYNLKSEFKRLKTLDKKTLRVYIKDIHLFISRLGV
;
A
#
# COMPACT_ATOMS: atom_id res chain seq x y z
N MET A 1 3.96 -11.08 12.63
CA MET A 1 3.39 -11.34 11.29
C MET A 1 3.14 -10.09 10.42
N ASN A 2 2.81 -8.89 10.94
CA ASN A 2 2.46 -7.75 10.04
C ASN A 2 3.62 -7.06 9.30
N LYS A 3 4.86 -7.18 9.80
CA LYS A 3 6.05 -6.54 9.20
C LYS A 3 6.57 -7.29 7.95
N GLU A 4 6.11 -8.51 7.71
CA GLU A 4 6.64 -9.38 6.65
C GLU A 4 6.31 -8.87 5.26
N PHE A 5 5.09 -8.38 5.02
CA PHE A 5 4.71 -7.91 3.69
C PHE A 5 5.45 -6.64 3.25
N LEU A 6 5.67 -5.70 4.16
CA LEU A 6 6.41 -4.48 3.83
C LEU A 6 7.89 -4.80 3.59
N LYS A 7 8.47 -5.69 4.40
CA LYS A 7 9.83 -6.21 4.20
C LYS A 7 10.00 -6.89 2.83
N ILE A 8 9.05 -7.73 2.44
CA ILE A 8 9.07 -8.36 1.09
C ILE A 8 9.05 -7.29 -0.01
N ALA A 9 8.28 -6.22 0.15
CA ALA A 9 8.26 -5.14 -0.84
C ALA A 9 9.61 -4.41 -0.94
N GLU A 10 10.28 -4.20 0.18
CA GLU A 10 11.63 -3.62 0.26
C GLU A 10 12.68 -4.54 -0.37
N GLU A 11 12.64 -5.84 -0.07
CA GLU A 11 13.51 -6.86 -0.69
C GLU A 11 13.33 -6.89 -2.21
N ILE A 12 12.08 -6.80 -2.70
CA ILE A 12 11.80 -6.66 -4.13
C ILE A 12 12.44 -5.40 -4.70
N LEU A 13 12.31 -4.25 -4.01
CA LEU A 13 12.87 -2.98 -4.46
C LEU A 13 14.41 -3.02 -4.60
N GLU A 14 15.08 -3.67 -3.65
CA GLU A 14 16.53 -3.85 -3.66
C GLU A 14 16.98 -4.70 -4.86
N ASN A 15 16.26 -5.79 -5.14
CA ASN A 15 16.63 -6.77 -6.15
C ASN A 15 16.04 -6.52 -7.55
N ILE A 16 15.20 -5.47 -7.72
CA ILE A 16 14.42 -5.28 -8.95
C ILE A 16 15.26 -5.08 -10.22
N ASP A 17 16.52 -4.63 -10.08
CA ASP A 17 17.43 -4.43 -11.21
C ASP A 17 18.02 -5.73 -11.75
N ASN A 18 17.87 -6.85 -11.02
CA ASN A 18 18.19 -8.19 -11.49
C ASN A 18 17.16 -8.74 -12.50
N TYR A 19 16.06 -8.01 -12.74
CA TYR A 19 14.99 -8.40 -13.65
C TYR A 19 14.84 -7.39 -14.78
N THR A 20 14.42 -7.87 -15.95
CA THR A 20 14.18 -7.05 -17.15
C THR A 20 12.80 -7.34 -17.77
N GLY A 21 12.35 -6.43 -18.63
CA GLY A 21 11.10 -6.56 -19.39
C GLY A 21 9.87 -6.88 -18.52
N ARG A 22 9.04 -7.81 -18.98
CA ARG A 22 7.81 -8.24 -18.29
C ARG A 22 8.05 -8.79 -16.88
N LYS A 23 9.22 -9.43 -16.65
CA LYS A 23 9.57 -9.96 -15.33
C LYS A 23 9.79 -8.83 -14.34
N LYS A 24 10.48 -7.76 -14.75
CA LYS A 24 10.66 -6.55 -13.93
C LYS A 24 9.31 -5.94 -13.56
N GLU A 25 8.44 -5.76 -14.54
CA GLU A 25 7.09 -5.22 -14.33
C GLU A 25 6.29 -6.07 -13.33
N PHE A 26 6.30 -7.39 -13.48
CA PHE A 26 5.63 -8.32 -12.56
C PHE A 26 6.10 -8.15 -11.11
N TYR A 27 7.40 -8.04 -10.89
CA TYR A 27 7.94 -7.81 -9.55
C TYR A 27 7.59 -6.42 -9.02
N VAL A 28 7.58 -5.36 -9.85
CA VAL A 28 7.11 -4.03 -9.42
C VAL A 28 5.67 -4.10 -8.93
N ARG A 29 4.76 -4.75 -9.67
CA ARG A 29 3.35 -4.93 -9.27
C ARG A 29 3.25 -5.70 -7.96
N THR A 30 4.02 -6.78 -7.84
CA THR A 30 4.09 -7.57 -6.62
C THR A 30 4.55 -6.72 -5.44
N GLY A 31 5.62 -5.93 -5.60
CA GLY A 31 6.13 -5.03 -4.56
C GLY A 31 5.08 -4.02 -4.10
N ILE A 32 4.36 -3.39 -5.04
CA ILE A 32 3.25 -2.47 -4.72
C ILE A 32 2.16 -3.18 -3.92
N SER A 33 1.72 -4.37 -4.38
CA SER A 33 0.68 -5.14 -3.70
C SER A 33 1.12 -5.53 -2.28
N ARG A 34 2.37 -6.01 -2.11
CA ARG A 34 2.93 -6.40 -0.82
C ARG A 34 3.05 -5.20 0.13
N ALA A 35 3.53 -4.06 -0.34
CA ALA A 35 3.60 -2.84 0.47
C ALA A 35 2.20 -2.44 0.98
N TYR A 36 1.20 -2.42 0.10
CA TYR A 36 -0.18 -2.08 0.45
C TYR A 36 -0.81 -3.04 1.47
N TYR A 37 -0.62 -4.36 1.30
CA TYR A 37 -1.09 -5.32 2.30
C TYR A 37 -0.36 -5.18 3.63
N GLY A 38 0.94 -4.88 3.61
CA GLY A 38 1.70 -4.53 4.82
C GLY A 38 1.07 -3.36 5.57
N LEU A 39 0.69 -2.30 4.86
CA LEU A 39 -0.03 -1.16 5.43
C LEU A 39 -1.37 -1.57 6.05
N ILE A 40 -2.20 -2.33 5.34
CA ILE A 40 -3.51 -2.80 5.84
C ILE A 40 -3.37 -3.58 7.15
N TRP A 41 -2.44 -4.52 7.19
CA TRP A 41 -2.25 -5.36 8.36
C TRP A 41 -1.68 -4.57 9.54
N TYR A 42 -0.73 -3.66 9.28
CA TYR A 42 -0.24 -2.72 10.27
C TYR A 42 -1.39 -1.91 10.89
N LEU A 43 -2.24 -1.31 10.04
CA LEU A 43 -3.39 -0.52 10.48
C LEU A 43 -4.40 -1.34 11.27
N ARG A 44 -4.74 -2.55 10.80
CA ARG A 44 -5.63 -3.46 11.51
C ARG A 44 -5.15 -3.70 12.93
N ASP A 45 -3.88 -4.08 13.11
CA ASP A 45 -3.33 -4.37 14.44
C ASP A 45 -3.29 -3.13 15.34
N ARG A 46 -2.83 -2.00 14.81
CA ARG A 46 -2.79 -0.74 15.56
C ARG A 46 -4.17 -0.28 16.01
N LEU A 47 -5.13 -0.24 15.09
CA LEU A 47 -6.50 0.18 15.40
C LEU A 47 -7.20 -0.85 16.31
N SER A 48 -6.90 -2.15 16.16
CA SER A 48 -7.43 -3.17 17.09
C SER A 48 -6.93 -2.95 18.52
N LYS A 49 -5.67 -2.55 18.70
CA LYS A 49 -5.11 -2.17 20.02
C LYS A 49 -5.76 -0.93 20.62
N GLN A 50 -6.35 -0.07 19.79
CA GLN A 50 -7.14 1.09 20.21
C GLN A 50 -8.63 0.75 20.42
N GLY A 51 -9.02 -0.52 20.35
CA GLY A 51 -10.39 -0.98 20.61
C GLY A 51 -11.28 -1.12 19.37
N TYR A 52 -10.78 -0.83 18.17
CA TYR A 52 -11.58 -0.99 16.94
C TYR A 52 -11.69 -2.45 16.50
N ASN A 53 -12.91 -2.91 16.21
CA ASN A 53 -13.14 -4.29 15.81
C ASN A 53 -13.31 -4.47 14.29
N PHE A 54 -12.44 -5.29 13.71
CA PHE A 54 -12.37 -5.60 12.28
C PHE A 54 -12.91 -7.00 11.90
N LYS A 55 -13.54 -7.75 12.83
CA LYS A 55 -14.06 -9.11 12.53
C LYS A 55 -15.02 -9.11 11.32
N LYS A 56 -14.73 -9.97 10.33
CA LYS A 56 -15.51 -10.20 9.10
C LYS A 56 -15.69 -8.97 8.18
N LYS A 57 -14.97 -7.87 8.40
CA LYS A 57 -15.10 -6.66 7.59
C LYS A 57 -14.04 -6.61 6.50
N ASN A 58 -14.44 -6.13 5.33
CA ASN A 58 -13.51 -5.78 4.27
C ASN A 58 -12.59 -4.64 4.76
N LEU A 59 -11.31 -4.96 5.02
CA LEU A 59 -10.34 -4.00 5.57
C LEU A 59 -10.15 -2.80 4.65
N HIS A 60 -10.23 -2.99 3.33
CA HIS A 60 -10.06 -1.94 2.33
C HIS A 60 -11.11 -0.83 2.43
N SER A 61 -12.34 -1.16 2.86
CA SER A 61 -13.42 -0.17 3.01
C SER A 61 -13.65 0.23 4.46
N HIS A 62 -13.20 -0.57 5.43
CA HIS A 62 -13.44 -0.27 6.84
C HIS A 62 -12.38 0.65 7.45
N ILE A 63 -11.10 0.46 7.13
CA ILE A 63 -10.00 1.30 7.62
C ILE A 63 -10.26 2.80 7.38
N PRO A 64 -10.61 3.29 6.17
CA PRO A 64 -10.83 4.71 5.95
C PRO A 64 -12.01 5.25 6.78
N LYS A 65 -13.07 4.45 7.00
CA LYS A 65 -14.19 4.86 7.87
C LYS A 65 -13.74 5.02 9.32
N VAL A 66 -12.89 4.12 9.82
CA VAL A 66 -12.31 4.23 11.17
C VAL A 66 -11.45 5.49 11.27
N LEU A 67 -10.59 5.76 10.29
CA LEU A 67 -9.76 6.96 10.26
C LEU A 67 -10.60 8.24 10.26
N ILE A 68 -11.68 8.30 9.46
CA ILE A 68 -12.63 9.43 9.47
C ILE A 68 -13.27 9.61 10.85
N ASN A 69 -13.73 8.53 11.49
CA ASN A 69 -14.31 8.58 12.82
C ASN A 69 -13.32 9.06 13.91
N MET A 70 -12.01 8.92 13.66
CA MET A 70 -10.95 9.45 14.52
C MET A 70 -10.60 10.91 14.22
N GLY A 71 -11.30 11.57 13.28
CA GLY A 71 -10.96 12.92 12.82
C GLY A 71 -9.76 12.97 11.85
N ARG A 72 -9.25 11.82 11.37
CA ARG A 72 -8.08 11.70 10.51
C ARG A 72 -8.46 11.65 9.03
N LEU A 73 -9.09 12.73 8.55
CA LEU A 73 -9.63 12.82 7.20
C LEU A 73 -8.53 12.72 6.13
N GLU A 74 -7.39 13.38 6.34
CA GLU A 74 -6.29 13.38 5.37
C GLU A 74 -5.62 12.01 5.25
N GLU A 75 -5.49 11.28 6.35
CA GLU A 75 -5.03 9.88 6.31
C GLU A 75 -6.07 8.97 5.65
N ALA A 76 -7.37 9.18 5.88
CA ALA A 76 -8.38 8.41 5.16
C ALA A 76 -8.29 8.62 3.64
N LYS A 77 -8.12 9.87 3.18
CA LYS A 77 -7.90 10.20 1.76
C LYS A 77 -6.62 9.57 1.23
N LYS A 78 -5.51 9.68 1.95
CA LYS A 78 -4.23 9.10 1.53
C LYS A 78 -4.27 7.57 1.46
N PHE A 79 -4.99 6.91 2.38
CA PHE A 79 -5.20 5.47 2.32
C PHE A 79 -5.95 5.04 1.04
N GLU A 80 -7.01 5.76 0.68
CA GLU A 80 -7.77 5.52 -0.56
C GLU A 80 -6.93 5.80 -1.83
N GLU A 81 -6.07 6.81 -1.80
CA GLU A 81 -5.10 7.06 -2.87
C GLU A 81 -4.14 5.86 -3.03
N LEU A 82 -3.54 5.38 -1.93
CA LEU A 82 -2.62 4.25 -1.96
C LEU A 82 -3.30 2.97 -2.48
N LYS A 83 -4.55 2.74 -2.08
CA LYS A 83 -5.39 1.65 -2.60
C LYS A 83 -5.62 1.78 -4.11
N THR A 84 -5.92 2.98 -4.58
CA THR A 84 -6.14 3.26 -6.00
C THR A 84 -4.88 2.97 -6.81
N ILE A 85 -3.73 3.46 -6.36
CA ILE A 85 -2.43 3.20 -7.03
C ILE A 85 -2.14 1.70 -7.11
N ARG A 86 -2.40 0.95 -6.03
CA ARG A 86 -2.25 -0.51 -6.03
C ARG A 86 -3.18 -1.18 -7.04
N ASN A 87 -4.43 -0.78 -7.10
CA ASN A 87 -5.39 -1.33 -8.06
C ASN A 87 -5.00 -0.99 -9.50
N ASP A 88 -4.46 0.21 -9.74
CA ASP A 88 -3.94 0.60 -11.05
C ASP A 88 -2.76 -0.27 -11.48
N ALA A 89 -1.85 -0.58 -10.56
CA ALA A 89 -0.73 -1.49 -10.81
C ALA A 89 -1.22 -2.92 -11.10
N ASP A 90 -2.25 -3.41 -10.41
CA ASP A 90 -2.71 -4.80 -10.55
C ASP A 90 -3.66 -5.01 -11.74
N TYR A 91 -4.50 -4.03 -12.12
CA TYR A 91 -5.62 -4.26 -13.05
C TYR A 91 -5.70 -3.27 -14.22
N ASN A 92 -5.24 -2.02 -14.08
CA ASN A 92 -5.56 -0.96 -15.04
C ASN A 92 -4.43 -0.61 -16.00
N LEU A 93 -3.61 -1.58 -16.40
CA LEU A 93 -2.47 -1.38 -17.29
C LEU A 93 -2.80 -0.94 -18.72
N LYS A 94 -4.08 -0.83 -19.10
CA LYS A 94 -4.50 -0.36 -20.44
C LYS A 94 -5.41 0.87 -20.43
N SER A 95 -5.73 1.42 -19.27
CA SER A 95 -6.61 2.59 -19.16
C SER A 95 -5.84 3.90 -19.43
N GLU A 96 -6.49 4.84 -20.11
CA GLU A 96 -6.03 6.21 -20.33
C GLU A 96 -6.07 7.09 -19.06
N PHE A 97 -6.74 6.61 -18.00
CA PHE A 97 -6.91 7.32 -16.71
C PHE A 97 -5.87 6.93 -15.64
N LYS A 98 -4.67 6.50 -16.03
CA LYS A 98 -3.67 5.99 -15.09
C LYS A 98 -3.01 7.09 -14.25
N ARG A 99 -2.91 6.85 -12.94
CA ARG A 99 -1.94 7.57 -12.09
C ARG A 99 -0.51 7.09 -12.30
N LEU A 100 -0.34 5.81 -12.63
CA LEU A 100 0.97 5.21 -12.90
C LEU A 100 1.29 5.26 -14.40
N LYS A 101 2.17 6.18 -14.81
CA LYS A 101 2.67 6.26 -16.19
C LYS A 101 3.61 5.09 -16.53
N THR A 102 4.39 4.62 -15.55
CA THR A 102 5.34 3.50 -15.68
C THR A 102 5.34 2.61 -14.44
N LEU A 103 5.59 1.32 -14.64
CA LEU A 103 5.85 0.36 -13.58
C LEU A 103 7.35 0.03 -13.55
N ASP A 104 8.10 0.85 -12.82
CA ASP A 104 9.54 0.74 -12.69
C ASP A 104 10.00 0.81 -11.22
N LYS A 105 11.32 0.74 -11.01
CA LYS A 105 11.96 0.83 -9.70
C LYS A 105 11.62 2.15 -8.98
N LYS A 106 11.53 3.26 -9.72
CA LYS A 106 11.23 4.58 -9.15
C LYS A 106 9.79 4.61 -8.64
N THR A 107 8.84 4.08 -9.41
CA THR A 107 7.44 3.94 -8.99
C THR A 107 7.33 3.12 -7.70
N LEU A 108 7.97 1.95 -7.63
CA LEU A 108 7.96 1.12 -6.43
C LEU A 108 8.56 1.85 -5.22
N ARG A 109 9.70 2.52 -5.41
CA ARG A 109 10.37 3.28 -4.34
C ARG A 109 9.49 4.39 -3.79
N VAL A 110 8.86 5.18 -4.66
CA VAL A 110 7.96 6.27 -4.25
C VAL A 110 6.77 5.71 -3.49
N TYR A 111 6.17 4.62 -3.96
CA TYR A 111 5.03 3.99 -3.29
C TYR A 111 5.38 3.47 -1.89
N ILE A 112 6.51 2.78 -1.74
CA ILE A 112 7.00 2.31 -0.42
C ILE A 112 7.28 3.50 0.50
N LYS A 113 7.91 4.57 -0.01
CA LYS A 113 8.17 5.79 0.75
C LYS A 113 6.87 6.44 1.26
N ASP A 114 5.85 6.53 0.40
CA ASP A 114 4.55 7.09 0.79
C ASP A 114 3.87 6.27 1.87
N ILE A 115 4.00 4.92 1.83
CA ILE A 115 3.49 4.04 2.89
C ILE A 115 4.23 4.28 4.21
N HIS A 116 5.56 4.37 4.20
CA HIS A 116 6.34 4.69 5.41
C HIS A 116 5.96 6.05 5.98
N LEU A 117 5.84 7.06 5.13
CA LEU A 117 5.40 8.40 5.54
C LEU A 117 4.00 8.36 6.15
N PHE A 118 3.08 7.63 5.52
CA PHE A 118 1.74 7.42 6.06
C PHE A 118 1.76 6.79 7.46
N ILE A 119 2.55 5.72 7.64
CA ILE A 119 2.70 5.03 8.92
C ILE A 119 3.28 5.97 9.99
N SER A 120 4.29 6.78 9.64
CA SER A 120 4.91 7.72 10.59
C SER A 120 3.95 8.81 11.09
N ARG A 121 3.05 9.29 10.23
CA ARG A 121 2.06 10.34 10.57
C ARG A 121 0.95 9.86 11.50
N LEU A 122 0.73 8.57 11.59
CA LEU A 122 -0.29 8.00 12.48
C LEU A 122 0.10 8.04 13.96
N GLY A 123 1.28 8.55 14.30
CA GLY A 123 1.73 8.69 15.68
C GLY A 123 2.18 7.35 16.24
N VAL A 124 3.47 7.12 16.18
CA VAL A 124 4.19 6.25 17.11
C VAL A 124 4.81 7.15 18.16
#